data_AF-A0A7S1M818-F1
#
_entry.id   AF-A0A7S1M818-F1
#
_cell.length_a   1.000
_cell.length_b   1.000
_cell.length_c   1.000
_cell.angle_alpha   90.00
_cell.angle_beta   90.00
_cell.angle_gamma   90.00
#
_symmetry.space_group_name_H-M   'P 1'
#
loop_
_entity.id
_entity.type
_entity.pdbx_description
1 polymer ?
#
loop_
_entity_poly.entity_id
_entity_poly.type
_entity_poly.pdbx_seq_one_letter_code
_entity_poly.pdbx_strand_id
1 'polypeptide(L)'
;MPRGPSEQDLKDSLQIYSMQKEQCMKSGDKLGQAEAALAMSNIHVMAGKMEDWRRVQNFLPMAKMHSAMAGANAETAQALYSELGAEKYSEQLKAAQQVLDMERVQMAAAFRGAKFDYDYAVC
;
A
#
# COMPACT_ATOMS: atom_id res chain seq x y z
N MET A 1 -26.40 6.69 -1.69
CA MET A 1 -25.16 6.11 -2.26
C MET A 1 -24.28 5.73 -1.08
N PRO A 2 -23.74 4.50 -1.00
CA PRO A 2 -22.76 4.20 0.04
C PRO A 2 -21.58 5.16 -0.14
N ARG A 3 -21.28 5.95 0.90
CA ARG A 3 -20.04 6.73 0.92
C ARG A 3 -18.91 5.71 0.93
N GLY A 4 -17.95 5.85 0.00
CA GLY A 4 -16.70 5.10 0.07
C GLY A 4 -16.00 5.33 1.43
N PRO A 5 -14.95 4.55 1.75
CA PRO A 5 -14.25 4.69 3.02
C PRO A 5 -13.80 6.14 3.22
N SER A 6 -13.94 6.62 4.45
CA SER A 6 -13.45 7.94 4.85
C SER A 6 -11.93 7.94 4.96
N GLU A 7 -11.33 9.13 5.06
CA GLU A 7 -9.88 9.26 5.26
C GLU A 7 -9.44 8.59 6.56
N GLN A 8 -10.27 8.67 7.61
CA GLN A 8 -10.02 8.00 8.87
C GLN A 8 -10.02 6.48 8.72
N ASP A 9 -11.00 5.93 7.99
CA ASP A 9 -11.08 4.48 7.75
C ASP A 9 -9.82 3.97 7.03
N LEU A 10 -9.28 4.75 6.08
CA LEU A 10 -8.04 4.40 5.38
C LEU A 10 -6.81 4.49 6.28
N LYS A 11 -6.72 5.50 7.15
CA LYS A 11 -5.64 5.64 8.14
C LYS A 11 -5.64 4.48 9.12
N ASP A 12 -6.80 4.20 9.72
CA ASP A 12 -6.98 3.09 10.67
C ASP A 12 -6.61 1.76 10.00
N SER A 13 -7.06 1.54 8.77
CA SER A 13 -6.73 0.33 8.01
C SER A 13 -5.21 0.21 7.76
N LEU A 14 -4.55 1.30 7.34
CA LEU A 14 -3.09 1.28 7.13
C LEU A 14 -2.32 0.98 8.42
N GLN A 15 -2.78 1.51 9.56
CA GLN A 15 -2.17 1.23 10.86
C GLN A 15 -2.32 -0.25 11.25
N ILE A 16 -3.54 -0.79 11.13
CA ILE A 16 -3.83 -2.20 11.44
C ILE A 16 -2.98 -3.14 10.58
N TYR A 17 -2.96 -2.93 9.25
CA TYR A 17 -2.18 -3.79 8.36
C TYR A 17 -0.67 -3.61 8.53
N SER A 18 -0.18 -2.41 8.91
CA SER A 18 1.22 -2.21 9.26
C SER A 18 1.61 -3.06 10.47
N MET A 19 0.79 -3.04 11.53
CA MET A 19 1.01 -3.87 12.72
C MET A 19 0.94 -5.37 12.40
N GLN A 20 -0.04 -5.79 11.59
CA GLN A 20 -0.18 -7.18 11.16
C GLN A 20 1.04 -7.64 10.35
N LYS A 21 1.52 -6.81 9.41
CA LYS A 21 2.71 -7.11 8.60
C LYS A 21 3.94 -7.31 9.49
N GLU A 22 4.13 -6.46 10.50
CA GLU A 22 5.22 -6.59 11.46
C GLU A 22 5.10 -7.88 12.31
N GLN A 23 3.88 -8.21 12.74
CA GLN A 23 3.62 -9.44 13.49
C GLN A 23 3.90 -10.69 12.66
N CYS A 24 3.44 -10.74 11.40
CA CYS A 24 3.72 -11.83 10.47
C CYS A 24 5.22 -11.96 10.16
N MET A 25 5.93 -10.84 10.04
CA MET A 25 7.39 -10.84 9.88
C MET A 25 8.09 -11.45 11.10
N LYS A 26 7.64 -11.14 12.32
CA LYS A 26 8.18 -11.71 13.57
C LYS A 26 7.88 -13.20 13.73
N SER A 27 6.73 -13.66 13.26
CA SER A 27 6.34 -15.09 13.32
C SER A 27 6.92 -15.93 12.16
N GLY A 28 7.48 -15.29 11.13
CA GLY A 28 7.93 -15.96 9.91
C GLY A 28 6.79 -16.36 8.96
N ASP A 29 5.58 -15.85 9.19
CA ASP A 29 4.43 -16.08 8.32
C ASP A 29 4.52 -15.22 7.06
N LYS A 30 5.19 -15.77 6.04
CA LYS A 30 5.36 -15.13 4.73
C LYS A 30 4.04 -14.88 4.01
N LEU A 31 3.03 -15.73 4.21
CA LEU A 31 1.74 -15.57 3.55
C LEU A 31 0.99 -14.38 4.13
N GLY A 32 0.86 -14.33 5.47
CA GLY A 32 0.26 -13.18 6.14
C GLY A 32 1.00 -11.87 5.88
N GLN A 33 2.33 -11.93 5.74
CA GLN A 33 3.13 -10.77 5.34
C GLN A 33 2.82 -10.31 3.90
N ALA A 34 2.65 -11.24 2.96
CA ALA A 34 2.31 -10.93 1.57
C ALA A 34 0.91 -10.34 1.44
N GLU A 35 -0.06 -10.92 2.15
CA GLU A 35 -1.46 -10.45 2.18
C GLU A 35 -1.57 -9.06 2.78
N ALA A 36 -0.92 -8.82 3.92
CA ALA A 36 -0.88 -7.50 4.53
C ALA A 36 -0.22 -6.47 3.60
N ALA A 37 0.88 -6.81 2.95
CA ALA A 37 1.53 -5.93 1.98
C ALA A 37 0.63 -5.62 0.78
N LEU A 38 -0.05 -6.61 0.20
CA LEU A 38 -0.98 -6.40 -0.90
C LEU A 38 -2.16 -5.51 -0.47
N ALA A 39 -2.73 -5.75 0.71
CA ALA A 39 -3.79 -4.91 1.27
C ALA A 39 -3.33 -3.45 1.43
N MET A 40 -2.16 -3.23 2.05
CA MET A 40 -1.57 -1.89 2.20
C MET A 40 -1.33 -1.21 0.86
N SER A 41 -0.90 -1.93 -0.18
CA SER A 41 -0.69 -1.37 -1.51
C SER A 41 -1.99 -0.79 -2.08
N ASN A 42 -3.10 -1.53 -1.96
CA ASN A 42 -4.42 -1.10 -2.42
C ASN A 42 -4.96 0.07 -1.61
N ILE A 43 -4.80 0.03 -0.28
CA ILE A 43 -5.25 1.11 0.60
C ILE A 43 -4.45 2.40 0.31
N HIS A 44 -3.15 2.32 0.05
CA HIS A 44 -2.36 3.47 -0.38
C HIS A 44 -2.79 4.02 -1.75
N VAL A 45 -3.19 3.17 -2.70
CA VAL A 45 -3.79 3.65 -3.96
C VAL A 45 -5.10 4.41 -3.68
N MET A 46 -5.95 3.88 -2.80
CA MET A 46 -7.21 4.55 -2.40
C MET A 46 -6.96 5.87 -1.67
N ALA A 47 -6.02 5.89 -0.73
CA ALA A 47 -5.61 7.08 0.01
C ALA A 47 -5.03 8.14 -0.93
N GLY A 48 -4.16 7.74 -1.87
CA GLY A 48 -3.65 8.64 -2.89
C GLY A 48 -4.76 9.26 -3.76
N LYS A 49 -5.78 8.47 -4.15
CA LYS A 49 -6.95 8.99 -4.89
C LYS A 49 -7.79 9.97 -4.06
N MET A 50 -7.98 9.71 -2.76
CA MET A 50 -8.70 10.59 -1.85
C MET A 50 -7.94 11.88 -1.56
N GLU A 51 -6.62 11.78 -1.37
CA GLU A 51 -5.75 12.96 -1.33
C GLU A 51 -5.85 13.74 -2.63
N ASP A 52 -5.79 13.10 -3.79
CA ASP A 52 -5.93 13.78 -5.09
C ASP A 52 -7.25 14.54 -5.22
N TRP A 53 -8.36 13.97 -4.73
CA TRP A 53 -9.64 14.65 -4.67
C TRP A 53 -9.59 15.92 -3.79
N ARG A 54 -8.78 15.92 -2.72
CA ARG A 54 -8.51 17.10 -1.88
C ARG A 54 -7.30 17.95 -2.35
N ARG A 55 -6.47 17.45 -3.29
CA ARG A 55 -5.24 18.10 -3.78
C ARG A 55 -5.52 19.33 -4.63
N VAL A 56 -6.63 19.35 -5.38
CA VAL A 56 -7.02 20.52 -6.18
C VAL A 56 -7.12 21.77 -5.30
N GLN A 57 -7.42 21.61 -4.01
CA GLN A 57 -7.58 22.70 -3.08
C GLN A 57 -6.27 23.21 -2.46
N ASN A 58 -5.21 22.39 -2.36
CA ASN A 58 -4.07 22.67 -1.48
C ASN A 58 -2.66 22.40 -2.03
N PHE A 59 -2.45 22.17 -3.34
CA PHE A 59 -1.12 22.12 -4.01
C PHE A 59 0.05 21.67 -3.11
N LEU A 60 0.12 20.37 -2.76
CA LEU A 60 1.17 19.85 -1.87
C LEU A 60 1.94 18.63 -2.45
N PRO A 61 3.27 18.57 -2.25
CA PRO A 61 4.18 17.53 -2.76
C PRO A 61 4.16 16.19 -2.00
N MET A 62 3.45 16.09 -0.87
CA MET A 62 3.27 14.82 -0.11
C MET A 62 2.46 13.77 -0.88
N ALA A 63 1.81 14.21 -1.95
CA ALA A 63 1.10 13.43 -2.92
C ALA A 63 1.78 12.11 -3.38
N LYS A 64 3.10 12.16 -3.49
CA LYS A 64 3.91 11.10 -4.06
C LYS A 64 4.17 9.96 -3.07
N MET A 65 3.97 10.20 -1.77
CA MET A 65 4.30 9.23 -0.73
C MET A 65 3.36 8.03 -0.73
N HIS A 66 2.05 8.23 -0.91
CA HIS A 66 1.14 7.11 -1.05
C HIS A 66 1.38 6.30 -2.33
N SER A 67 1.73 6.95 -3.44
CA SER A 67 2.10 6.23 -4.68
C SER A 67 3.42 5.45 -4.51
N ALA A 68 4.39 6.02 -3.79
CA ALA A 68 5.64 5.34 -3.47
C ALA A 68 5.40 4.12 -2.56
N MET A 69 4.63 4.27 -1.49
CA MET A 69 4.32 3.17 -0.58
C MET A 69 3.41 2.12 -1.18
N ALA A 70 2.52 2.49 -2.09
CA ALA A 70 1.76 1.54 -2.88
C ALA A 70 2.71 0.63 -3.69
N GLY A 71 3.68 1.24 -4.38
CA GLY A 71 4.70 0.50 -5.12
C GLY A 71 5.56 -0.39 -4.23
N ALA A 72 6.12 0.13 -3.14
CA ALA A 72 6.97 -0.62 -2.24
C ALA A 72 6.26 -1.83 -1.61
N ASN A 73 4.99 -1.66 -1.22
CA ASN A 73 4.19 -2.75 -0.69
C ASN A 73 3.78 -3.77 -1.77
N ALA A 74 3.50 -3.33 -3.00
CA ALA A 74 3.23 -4.23 -4.12
C ALA A 74 4.48 -5.06 -4.50
N GLU A 75 5.67 -4.46 -4.51
CA GLU A 75 6.94 -5.18 -4.70
C GLU A 75 7.17 -6.23 -3.60
N THR A 76 6.92 -5.86 -2.33
CA THR A 76 7.03 -6.78 -1.20
C THR A 76 6.06 -7.96 -1.37
N ALA A 77 4.80 -7.69 -1.72
CA ALA A 77 3.81 -8.73 -1.95
C ALA A 77 4.21 -9.64 -3.12
N GLN A 78 4.68 -9.09 -4.24
CA GLN A 78 5.08 -9.85 -5.41
C GLN A 78 6.26 -10.78 -5.12
N ALA A 79 7.26 -10.30 -4.38
CA ALA A 79 8.41 -11.12 -3.97
C ALA A 79 7.95 -12.31 -3.10
N LEU A 80 7.13 -12.04 -2.08
CA LEU A 80 6.67 -13.09 -1.16
C LEU A 80 5.75 -14.10 -1.84
N TYR A 81 4.81 -13.67 -2.68
CA TYR A 81 3.95 -14.59 -3.43
C TYR A 81 4.73 -15.43 -4.45
N SER A 82 5.79 -14.87 -5.04
CA SER A 82 6.68 -15.61 -5.93
C SER A 82 7.45 -16.69 -5.16
N GLU A 83 7.93 -16.38 -3.95
CA GLU A 83 8.58 -17.36 -3.06
C GLU A 83 7.64 -18.48 -2.60
N LEU A 84 6.37 -18.16 -2.33
CA LEU A 84 5.36 -19.11 -1.85
C LEU A 84 4.80 -20.03 -2.95
N GLY A 85 5.03 -19.70 -4.22
CA GLY A 85 4.59 -20.46 -5.38
C GLY A 85 3.71 -19.63 -6.31
N ALA A 86 4.34 -19.10 -7.37
CA ALA A 86 3.71 -18.19 -8.32
C ALA A 86 2.45 -18.75 -9.01
N GLU A 87 2.38 -20.06 -9.22
CA GLU A 87 1.20 -20.70 -9.83
C GLU A 87 -0.03 -20.63 -8.91
N LYS A 88 0.18 -20.75 -7.60
CA LYS A 88 -0.88 -20.75 -6.60
C LYS A 88 -1.42 -19.34 -6.33
N TYR A 89 -0.57 -18.33 -6.44
CA TYR A 89 -0.89 -16.93 -6.12
C TYR A 89 -0.91 -16.02 -7.37
N SER A 90 -1.24 -16.59 -8.52
CA SER A 90 -1.19 -15.89 -9.82
C SER A 90 -2.12 -14.67 -9.88
N GLU A 91 -3.26 -14.70 -9.17
CA GLU A 91 -4.18 -13.56 -9.09
C GLU A 91 -3.60 -12.42 -8.26
N GLN A 92 -2.97 -12.74 -7.12
CA GLN A 92 -2.33 -11.78 -6.23
C GLN A 92 -1.11 -11.15 -6.90
N LEU A 93 -0.34 -11.94 -7.66
CA LEU A 93 0.76 -11.43 -8.49
C LEU A 93 0.26 -10.47 -9.57
N LYS A 94 -0.83 -10.80 -10.25
CA LYS A 94 -1.46 -9.88 -11.23
C LYS A 94 -1.95 -8.60 -10.57
N ALA A 95 -2.57 -8.69 -9.38
CA ALA A 95 -3.04 -7.52 -8.64
C ALA A 95 -1.87 -6.62 -8.20
N ALA A 96 -0.79 -7.20 -7.67
CA ALA A 96 0.43 -6.45 -7.34
C ALA A 96 1.04 -5.79 -8.59
N GLN A 97 1.12 -6.52 -9.70
CA GLN A 97 1.64 -5.99 -10.97
C GLN A 97 0.78 -4.82 -11.49
N GLN A 98 -0.55 -4.93 -11.41
CA GLN A 98 -1.45 -3.83 -11.78
C GLN A 98 -1.17 -2.55 -10.99
N VAL A 99 -0.84 -2.65 -9.70
CA VAL A 99 -0.46 -1.48 -8.88
C VAL A 99 0.89 -0.92 -9.34
N LEU A 100 1.86 -1.77 -9.66
CA LEU A 100 3.18 -1.36 -10.15
C LEU A 100 3.14 -0.73 -11.55
N ASP A 101 2.18 -1.13 -12.38
CA ASP A 101 1.98 -0.60 -13.72
C ASP A 101 1.25 0.76 -13.73
N MET A 102 0.75 1.24 -12.58
CA MET A 102 0.12 2.55 -12.50
C MET A 102 1.17 3.65 -12.73
N GLU A 103 0.93 4.54 -13.69
CA GLU A 103 1.84 5.62 -14.07
C GLU A 103 2.33 6.44 -12.86
N ARG A 104 1.44 6.77 -11.93
CA ARG A 104 1.79 7.51 -10.71
C ARG A 104 2.70 6.73 -9.76
N VAL A 105 2.52 5.41 -9.68
CA VAL A 105 3.36 4.52 -8.87
C VAL A 105 4.73 4.37 -9.52
N GLN A 106 4.81 4.35 -10.85
CA GLN A 106 6.07 4.36 -11.60
C GLN A 106 6.82 5.70 -11.44
N MET A 107 6.12 6.83 -11.56
CA MET A 107 6.70 8.16 -11.34
C MET A 107 7.22 8.36 -9.90
N ALA A 108 6.66 7.65 -8.93
CA ALA A 108 7.08 7.68 -7.54
C ALA A 108 8.16 6.63 -7.19
N ALA A 109 8.69 5.88 -8.18
CA ALA A 109 9.61 4.78 -7.95
C ALA A 109 10.87 5.18 -7.14
N ALA A 110 11.42 6.37 -7.41
CA ALA A 110 12.59 6.89 -6.69
C ALA A 110 12.37 7.07 -5.18
N PHE A 111 11.11 7.11 -4.72
CA PHE A 111 10.74 7.32 -3.32
C PHE A 111 10.30 6.03 -2.61
N ARG A 112 10.34 4.86 -3.26
CA ARG A 112 9.88 3.57 -2.68
C ARG A 112 10.67 3.14 -1.43
N GLY A 113 11.90 3.64 -1.24
CA GLY A 113 12.70 3.43 -0.03
C GLY A 113 12.43 4.42 1.11
N ALA A 114 11.54 5.40 0.91
CA ALA A 114 11.25 6.38 1.94
C ALA A 114 10.40 5.77 3.07
N LYS A 115 10.66 6.18 4.31
CA LYS A 115 9.85 5.77 5.45
C LYS A 115 8.49 6.47 5.38
N PHE A 116 7.43 5.70 5.52
CA PHE A 116 6.08 6.22 5.74
C PHE A 116 5.72 6.03 7.21
N ASP A 117 5.21 7.10 7.83
CA ASP A 117 4.77 7.04 9.22
C ASP A 117 3.32 6.56 9.28
N TYR A 118 3.13 5.39 9.87
CA TYR A 118 1.82 4.78 10.07
C TYR A 118 1.24 5.08 11.46
N ASP A 119 1.98 5.79 12.31
CA ASP A 119 1.49 6.27 13.59
C ASP A 119 0.73 7.58 13.39
N TYR A 120 -0.56 7.46 13.08
CA TYR A 120 -1.44 8.60 12.88
C TYR A 120 -1.88 9.28 14.19
N ALA A 121 -1.31 8.93 15.35
CA ALA A 121 -1.67 9.48 16.65
C ALA A 121 -1.17 10.92 16.90
N VAL A 122 -0.62 11.60 15.89
CA VAL A 122 -0.08 12.96 16.06
C VAL A 122 -1.00 14.00 15.42
N CYS A 123 -1.60 14.80 16.32
CA CYS A 123 -2.44 16.00 16.17
C CYS A 123 -3.96 15.81 16.28
#